data_AF-A0A146LHZ9-F1
#
_entry.id   AF-A0A146LHZ9-F1
#
_cell.length_a   1.000
_cell.length_b   1.000
_cell.length_c   1.000
_cell.angle_alpha   90.00
_cell.angle_beta   90.00
_cell.angle_gamma   90.00
#
_symmetry.space_group_name_H-M   'P 1'
#
loop_
_entity.id
_entity.type
_entity.pdbx_description
1 polymer ?
#
loop_
_entity_poly.entity_id
_entity_poly.type
_entity_poly.pdbx_seq_one_letter_code
_entity_poly.pdbx_strand_id
1 'polypeptide(L)'
;MYERPGRLTDYLPKPYPNEETARYANNGALPPDLSLQAKARHFGDVYIFSLLTGYKNPPAGVELRDGQYYNPYFVGGSLSMAPPLAPGIVEYEDGTEASVPQMAKDVACFLCWAANPELDERKTSGIKLITLLTLATLTAGWWKRFRWMSYKSRRLIFTK
;
A
#
# COMPACT_ATOMS: atom_id res chain seq x y z
N MET A 1 2.17 -34.01 17.77
CA MET A 1 2.52 -33.04 16.70
C MET A 1 4.04 -33.02 16.62
N TYR A 2 4.66 -33.01 15.43
CA TYR A 2 6.11 -32.97 15.29
C TYR A 2 6.52 -31.78 14.42
N GLU A 3 7.67 -31.19 14.70
CA GLU A 3 8.21 -30.09 13.90
C GLU A 3 8.93 -30.64 12.66
N ARG A 4 8.79 -29.91 11.54
CA ARG A 4 9.46 -30.24 10.28
C ARG A 4 10.07 -28.98 9.66
N PRO A 5 11.12 -29.11 8.85
CA PRO A 5 11.60 -27.99 8.06
C PRO A 5 10.50 -27.46 7.12
N GLY A 6 10.51 -26.14 6.93
CA GLY A 6 9.58 -25.43 6.05
C GLY A 6 9.75 -25.81 4.58
N ARG A 7 8.67 -25.68 3.82
CA ARG A 7 8.62 -25.89 2.36
C ARG A 7 7.95 -24.69 1.69
N LEU A 8 8.09 -24.57 0.37
CA LEU A 8 7.58 -23.44 -0.40
C LEU A 8 6.05 -23.21 -0.31
N THR A 9 5.29 -24.25 0.03
CA THR A 9 3.84 -24.18 0.19
C THR A 9 3.41 -23.72 1.58
N ASP A 10 4.34 -23.59 2.53
CA ASP A 10 4.03 -23.15 3.89
C ASP A 10 3.92 -21.62 3.93
N TYR A 11 2.99 -21.11 4.75
CA TYR A 11 2.87 -19.68 5.01
C TYR A 11 4.02 -19.19 5.89
N LEU A 12 4.22 -17.87 5.91
CA LEU A 12 5.12 -17.23 6.88
C LEU A 12 4.66 -17.58 8.31
N PRO A 13 5.58 -17.99 9.19
CA PRO A 13 5.24 -18.38 10.55
C PRO A 13 4.75 -17.18 11.36
N LYS A 14 3.76 -17.41 12.22
CA LYS A 14 3.27 -16.36 13.14
C LYS A 14 4.27 -16.18 14.28
N PRO A 15 4.57 -14.93 14.70
CA PRO A 15 5.48 -14.68 15.82
C PRO A 15 4.85 -15.06 17.17
N TYR A 16 3.52 -15.03 17.26
CA TYR A 16 2.77 -15.39 18.46
C TYR A 16 1.71 -16.45 18.14
N PRO A 17 1.41 -17.38 19.05
CA PRO A 17 0.40 -18.40 18.84
C PRO A 17 -1.03 -17.84 18.80
N ASN A 18 -1.29 -16.74 19.51
CA ASN A 18 -2.62 -16.11 19.59
C ASN A 18 -2.52 -14.62 19.94
N GLU A 19 -3.66 -13.93 19.92
CA GLU A 19 -3.76 -12.50 20.21
C GLU A 19 -3.35 -12.14 21.65
N GLU A 20 -3.78 -12.93 22.64
CA GLU A 20 -3.52 -12.66 24.06
C GLU A 20 -2.02 -12.67 24.37
N THR A 21 -1.29 -13.64 23.82
CA THR A 21 0.17 -13.70 23.96
C THR A 21 0.86 -12.52 23.27
N ALA A 22 0.36 -12.07 22.11
CA ALA A 22 0.88 -10.89 21.43
C ALA A 22 0.66 -9.62 22.25
N ARG A 23 -0.54 -9.44 22.84
CA ARG A 23 -0.86 -8.31 23.71
C ARG A 23 -0.02 -8.31 24.98
N TYR A 24 0.10 -9.47 25.62
CA TYR A 24 0.91 -9.62 26.82
C TYR A 24 2.38 -9.23 26.57
N ALA A 25 2.95 -9.65 25.43
CA ALA A 25 4.32 -9.33 25.07
C ALA A 25 4.56 -7.86 24.69
N ASN A 26 3.52 -7.10 24.34
CA ASN A 26 3.60 -5.74 23.81
C ASN A 26 2.81 -4.72 24.66
N ASN A 27 2.82 -4.86 25.99
CA ASN A 27 2.19 -3.93 26.94
C ASN A 27 0.69 -3.68 26.66
N GLY A 28 -0.04 -4.73 26.28
CA GLY A 28 -1.47 -4.69 25.95
C GLY A 28 -1.80 -4.30 24.51
N ALA A 29 -0.84 -3.74 23.77
CA ALA A 29 -1.01 -3.42 22.36
C ALA A 29 -0.91 -4.68 21.50
N LEU A 30 -1.74 -4.78 20.46
CA LEU A 30 -1.66 -5.86 19.49
C LEU A 30 -0.98 -5.37 18.22
N PRO A 31 0.19 -5.93 17.85
CA PRO A 31 0.76 -5.70 16.52
C PRO A 31 -0.21 -6.18 15.44
N PRO A 32 -0.63 -5.30 14.49
CA PRO A 32 -1.53 -5.71 13.41
C PRO A 32 -0.82 -6.64 12.43
N ASP A 33 -1.58 -7.55 11.80
CA ASP A 33 -1.08 -8.32 10.67
C ASP A 33 -0.70 -7.40 9.50
N LEU A 34 0.47 -7.63 8.92
CA LEU A 34 1.04 -6.72 7.92
C LEU A 34 0.65 -7.07 6.48
N SER A 35 -0.01 -8.21 6.24
CA SER A 35 -0.31 -8.71 4.89
C SER A 35 -1.08 -7.71 4.03
N LEU A 36 -1.99 -6.94 4.64
CA LEU A 36 -2.84 -5.97 3.94
C LEU A 36 -2.64 -4.53 4.42
N GLN A 37 -1.57 -4.25 5.18
CA GLN A 37 -1.46 -2.97 5.88
C GLN A 37 -1.33 -1.77 4.93
N ALA A 38 -0.71 -1.95 3.76
CA ALA A 38 -0.64 -0.93 2.72
C ALA A 38 -2.01 -0.60 2.09
N LYS A 39 -3.04 -1.44 2.27
CA LYS A 39 -4.43 -1.16 1.84
C LYS A 39 -5.33 -0.77 3.01
N ALA A 40 -5.04 -1.27 4.20
CA ALA A 40 -5.81 -1.04 5.40
C ALA A 40 -5.58 0.35 6.03
N ARG A 41 -4.65 1.15 5.49
CA ARG A 41 -4.34 2.50 5.93
C ARG A 41 -4.45 3.49 4.78
N HIS A 42 -4.92 4.69 5.08
CA HIS A 42 -4.92 5.78 4.10
C HIS A 42 -3.49 6.08 3.66
N PHE A 43 -3.33 6.41 2.38
CA PHE A 43 -2.03 6.69 1.75
C PHE A 43 -1.05 5.50 1.70
N GLY A 44 -1.46 4.31 2.15
CA GLY A 44 -0.78 3.03 1.93
C GLY A 44 0.71 3.00 2.26
N ASP A 45 1.54 2.73 1.26
CA ASP A 45 3.00 2.64 1.36
C ASP A 45 3.64 3.96 1.82
N VAL A 46 3.11 5.10 1.37
CA VAL A 46 3.56 6.42 1.82
C VAL A 46 3.35 6.60 3.31
N TYR A 47 2.21 6.15 3.84
CA TYR A 47 1.94 6.18 5.28
C TYR A 47 2.93 5.31 6.06
N ILE A 48 3.19 4.09 5.59
CA ILE A 48 4.15 3.17 6.22
C ILE A 48 5.55 3.79 6.23
N PHE A 49 6.01 4.33 5.11
CA PHE A 49 7.31 5.01 5.01
C PHE A 49 7.42 6.19 5.99
N SER A 50 6.41 7.07 6.02
CA SER A 50 6.39 8.21 6.94
C SER A 50 6.32 7.78 8.40
N LEU A 51 5.58 6.71 8.72
CA LEU A 51 5.51 6.16 10.06
C LEU A 51 6.89 5.64 10.51
N LEU A 52 7.57 4.85 9.69
CA LEU A 52 8.86 4.24 10.03
C LEU A 52 9.99 5.27 10.17
N THR A 53 9.96 6.33 9.36
CA THR A 53 10.99 7.40 9.38
C THR A 53 10.64 8.58 10.31
N GLY A 54 9.40 8.64 10.81
CA GLY A 54 8.84 9.82 11.47
C GLY A 54 8.97 9.88 12.99
N TYR A 55 9.65 8.92 13.62
CA TYR A 55 9.85 8.92 15.08
C TYR A 55 10.62 10.15 15.54
N LYS A 56 10.08 10.87 16.53
CA LYS A 56 10.66 12.11 17.07
C LYS A 56 10.37 12.22 18.56
N ASN A 57 11.10 13.12 19.24
CA ASN A 57 10.77 13.48 20.61
C ASN A 57 9.39 14.18 20.66
N PRO A 58 8.59 13.95 21.72
CA PRO A 58 7.31 14.61 21.88
C PRO A 58 7.50 16.14 21.98
N PRO A 59 6.61 16.95 21.36
CA PRO A 59 6.64 18.39 21.50
C PRO A 59 6.26 18.79 22.94
N ALA A 60 6.58 20.03 23.32
CA ALA A 60 6.26 20.54 24.64
C ALA A 60 4.75 20.42 24.95
N GLY A 61 4.43 19.87 26.13
CA GLY A 61 3.06 19.67 26.59
C GLY A 61 2.42 18.33 26.20
N VAL A 62 3.12 17.46 25.46
CA VAL A 62 2.66 16.09 25.17
C VAL A 62 3.33 15.11 26.13
N GLU A 63 2.56 14.56 27.05
CA GLU A 63 2.99 13.49 27.94
C GLU A 63 2.56 12.13 27.37
N LEU A 64 3.53 11.23 27.20
CA LEU A 64 3.30 9.86 26.76
C LEU A 64 3.20 8.93 27.98
N ARG A 65 2.39 7.87 27.85
CA ARG A 65 2.42 6.80 28.84
C ARG A 65 3.70 5.99 28.69
N ASP A 66 4.07 5.29 29.76
CA ASP A 66 5.21 4.39 29.71
C ASP A 66 5.02 3.32 28.62
N GLY A 67 6.09 3.02 27.88
CA GLY A 67 6.07 2.15 26.69
C GLY A 67 5.42 2.74 25.43
N GLN A 68 5.04 4.03 25.42
CA GLN A 68 4.57 4.73 24.22
C GLN A 68 5.64 5.66 23.63
N TYR A 69 5.64 5.78 22.31
CA TYR A 69 6.58 6.57 21.53
C TYR A 69 5.84 7.62 20.71
N TYR A 70 6.45 8.80 20.55
CA TYR A 70 5.83 9.86 19.77
C TYR A 70 6.10 9.70 18.26
N ASN A 71 5.03 9.74 17.48
CA ASN A 71 5.09 9.75 16.03
C ASN A 71 3.97 10.64 15.46
N PRO A 72 4.28 11.77 14.80
CA PRO A 72 3.28 12.72 14.31
C PRO A 72 2.39 12.14 13.19
N TYR A 73 2.81 11.07 12.52
CA TYR A 73 2.02 10.41 11.48
C TYR A 73 1.02 9.40 12.05
N PHE A 74 1.23 8.94 13.28
CA PHE A 74 0.28 8.05 13.94
C PHE A 74 -0.91 8.84 14.49
N VAL A 75 -2.12 8.28 14.36
CA VAL A 75 -3.34 8.95 14.85
C VAL A 75 -3.25 9.12 16.36
N GLY A 76 -3.34 10.36 16.83
CA GLY A 76 -3.19 10.71 18.25
C GLY A 76 -1.74 10.88 18.72
N GLY A 77 -0.75 10.71 17.84
CA GLY A 77 0.67 11.00 18.12
C GLY A 77 1.37 9.99 19.03
N SER A 78 0.65 9.17 19.79
CA SER A 78 1.19 8.19 20.73
C SER A 78 1.07 6.76 20.20
N LEU A 79 2.20 6.08 20.04
CA LEU A 79 2.32 4.78 19.39
C LEU A 79 3.05 3.78 20.30
N SER A 80 2.46 2.61 20.53
CA SER A 80 3.04 1.53 21.35
C SER A 80 4.13 0.71 20.64
N MET A 81 4.60 1.15 19.48
CA MET A 81 5.67 0.52 18.71
C MET A 81 6.95 1.33 18.88
N ALA A 82 7.99 0.69 19.44
CA ALA A 82 9.34 1.26 19.48
C ALA A 82 9.88 1.52 18.07
N PRO A 83 10.79 2.50 17.86
CA PRO A 83 11.38 2.75 16.54
C PRO A 83 12.08 1.48 16.04
N PRO A 84 11.57 0.84 14.97
CA PRO A 84 12.02 -0.51 14.59
C PRO A 84 13.27 -0.50 13.69
N LEU A 85 13.65 0.65 13.15
CA LEU A 85 14.77 0.80 12.22
C LEU A 85 15.87 1.67 12.82
N ALA A 86 17.11 1.22 12.70
CA ALA A 86 18.32 1.95 13.06
C ALA A 86 19.33 1.85 11.91
N PRO A 87 20.21 2.86 11.69
CA PRO A 87 21.23 2.78 10.65
C PRO A 87 22.12 1.53 10.80
N GLY A 88 22.31 0.78 9.72
CA GLY A 88 23.18 -0.40 9.71
C GLY A 88 22.65 -1.62 10.48
N ILE A 89 21.35 -1.68 10.81
CA ILE A 89 20.76 -2.84 11.52
C ILE A 89 20.74 -4.13 10.70
N VAL A 90 20.81 -4.02 9.37
CA VAL A 90 20.90 -5.15 8.44
C VAL A 90 22.00 -4.91 7.41
N GLU A 91 22.54 -5.99 6.87
CA GLU A 91 23.44 -5.96 5.72
C GLU A 91 22.69 -6.43 4.48
N TYR A 92 22.66 -5.62 3.43
CA TYR A 92 22.04 -5.99 2.17
C TYR A 92 22.96 -6.91 1.35
N GLU A 93 22.39 -7.93 0.72
CA GLU A 93 23.12 -8.89 -0.11
C GLU A 93 23.75 -8.27 -1.37
N ASP A 94 23.20 -7.15 -1.84
CA ASP A 94 23.66 -6.42 -3.02
C ASP A 94 24.68 -5.31 -2.70
N GLY A 95 25.02 -5.13 -1.42
CA GLY A 95 25.93 -4.08 -0.94
C GLY A 95 25.31 -2.68 -0.83
N THR A 96 23.98 -2.55 -0.94
CA THR A 96 23.28 -1.28 -0.68
C THR A 96 23.55 -0.78 0.75
N GLU A 97 23.69 0.53 0.93
CA GLU A 97 23.86 1.11 2.26
C GLU A 97 22.55 1.06 3.06
N ALA A 98 22.57 0.40 4.22
CA ALA A 98 21.42 0.25 5.11
C ALA A 98 21.11 1.51 5.94
N SER A 99 20.80 2.60 5.26
CA SER A 99 20.26 3.81 5.89
C SER A 99 18.78 3.63 6.25
N VAL A 100 18.30 4.34 7.30
CA VAL A 100 16.90 4.25 7.75
C VAL A 100 15.89 4.57 6.63
N PRO A 101 16.05 5.63 5.82
CA PRO A 101 15.14 5.89 4.71
C PRO A 101 15.17 4.80 3.64
N GLN A 102 16.33 4.19 3.37
CA GLN A 102 16.45 3.11 2.41
C GLN A 102 15.67 1.87 2.89
N MET A 103 15.92 1.43 4.12
CA MET A 103 15.19 0.30 4.71
C MET A 103 13.68 0.56 4.79
N ALA A 104 13.26 1.75 5.19
CA ALA A 104 11.84 2.10 5.26
C ALA A 104 11.17 2.06 3.88
N LYS A 105 11.87 2.51 2.84
CA LYS A 105 11.39 2.45 1.45
C LYS A 105 11.24 1.00 0.98
N ASP A 106 12.23 0.16 1.25
CA ASP A 106 12.23 -1.23 0.81
C ASP A 106 11.14 -2.04 1.52
N VAL A 107 10.98 -1.86 2.83
CA VAL A 107 9.90 -2.47 3.61
C VAL A 107 8.53 -1.99 3.13
N ALA A 108 8.35 -0.68 2.89
CA ALA A 108 7.09 -0.15 2.37
C ALA A 108 6.74 -0.71 0.99
N CYS A 109 7.74 -0.84 0.11
CA CYS A 109 7.59 -1.46 -1.21
C CYS A 109 7.18 -2.93 -1.10
N PHE A 110 7.86 -3.70 -0.24
CA PHE A 110 7.53 -5.10 0.02
C PHE A 110 6.11 -5.26 0.56
N LEU A 111 5.68 -4.43 1.51
CA LEU A 111 4.31 -4.47 2.04
C LEU A 111 3.26 -4.01 1.01
N CYS A 112 3.62 -3.13 0.08
CA CYS A 112 2.77 -2.77 -1.05
C CYS A 112 2.53 -3.95 -1.98
N TRP A 113 3.59 -4.71 -2.29
CA TRP A 113 3.51 -5.97 -3.05
C TRP A 113 2.71 -7.03 -2.29
N ALA A 114 2.98 -7.25 -1.00
CA ALA A 114 2.27 -8.24 -0.19
C ALA A 114 0.75 -7.99 -0.18
N ALA A 115 0.35 -6.72 -0.15
CA ALA A 115 -1.06 -6.33 -0.18
C ALA A 115 -1.69 -6.37 -1.59
N ASN A 116 -0.89 -6.25 -2.66
CA ASN A 116 -1.34 -6.23 -4.06
C ASN A 116 -0.39 -7.05 -4.97
N PRO A 117 -0.35 -8.38 -4.85
CA PRO A 117 0.52 -9.21 -5.68
C PRO A 117 0.16 -9.13 -7.18
N GLU A 118 -1.08 -8.75 -7.50
CA GLU A 118 -1.58 -8.63 -8.88
C GLU A 118 -1.28 -7.26 -9.53
N LEU A 119 -0.59 -6.34 -8.84
CA LEU A 119 -0.42 -4.95 -9.26
C LEU A 119 0.12 -4.82 -10.69
N ASP A 120 1.18 -5.55 -11.00
CA ASP A 120 1.90 -5.42 -12.28
C ASP A 120 1.09 -5.99 -13.44
N GLU A 121 0.49 -7.17 -13.25
CA GLU A 121 -0.40 -7.78 -14.23
C GLU A 121 -1.65 -6.94 -14.45
N ARG A 122 -2.23 -6.39 -13.38
CA ARG A 122 -3.41 -5.52 -13.44
C ARG A 122 -3.13 -4.23 -14.20
N LYS A 123 -1.99 -3.57 -13.96
CA LYS A 123 -1.59 -2.37 -14.71
C LYS A 123 -1.31 -2.69 -16.18
N THR A 124 -0.64 -3.81 -16.45
CA THR A 124 -0.34 -4.26 -17.81
C THR A 124 -1.61 -4.61 -18.59
N SER A 125 -2.58 -5.27 -17.97
CA SER A 125 -3.89 -5.55 -18.57
C SER A 125 -4.72 -4.29 -18.72
N GLY A 126 -4.65 -3.37 -17.75
CA GLY A 126 -5.33 -2.09 -17.78
C GLY A 126 -4.92 -1.21 -18.96
N ILE A 127 -3.61 -1.08 -19.25
CA ILE A 127 -3.16 -0.26 -20.38
C ILE A 127 -3.58 -0.85 -21.72
N LYS A 128 -3.59 -2.18 -21.86
CA LYS A 128 -4.11 -2.87 -23.05
C LYS A 128 -5.60 -2.58 -23.24
N LEU A 129 -6.39 -2.68 -22.18
CA LEU A 129 -7.84 -2.43 -22.22
C LEU A 129 -8.15 -0.96 -22.55
N ILE A 130 -7.51 0.00 -21.89
CA ILE A 130 -7.72 1.44 -22.13
C ILE A 130 -7.39 1.79 -23.60
N THR A 131 -6.29 1.25 -24.13
CA THR A 131 -5.90 1.48 -25.53
C THR A 131 -6.96 0.95 -26.49
N LEU A 132 -7.44 -0.27 -26.28
CA LEU A 132 -8.49 -0.88 -27.09
C LEU A 132 -9.80 -0.08 -27.03
N LEU A 133 -10.24 0.30 -25.83
CA LEU A 133 -11.47 1.06 -25.61
C LEU A 133 -11.40 2.45 -26.24
N THR A 134 -10.24 3.09 -26.20
CA THR A 134 -10.03 4.40 -26.83
C THR A 134 -10.19 4.29 -28.35
N LEU A 135 -9.54 3.31 -28.99
CA LEU A 135 -9.69 3.07 -30.42
C LEU A 135 -11.14 2.73 -30.79
N ALA A 136 -11.80 1.86 -30.03
CA ALA A 136 -13.20 1.50 -30.23
C ALA A 136 -14.16 2.70 -30.10
N THR A 137 -13.89 3.59 -29.14
CA THR A 137 -14.71 4.79 -28.93
C THR A 137 -14.56 5.78 -30.08
N LEU A 138 -13.34 5.97 -30.59
CA LEU A 138 -13.07 6.83 -31.74
C LEU A 138 -13.74 6.30 -33.02
N THR A 139 -13.63 4.99 -33.29
CA THR A 139 -14.27 4.36 -34.45
C THR A 139 -15.79 4.39 -34.36
N ALA A 140 -16.37 4.11 -33.19
CA ALA A 140 -17.81 4.23 -32.95
C ALA A 140 -18.29 5.68 -33.10
N GLY A 141 -17.54 6.65 -32.59
CA GLY A 141 -17.82 8.07 -32.74
C GLY A 141 -17.81 8.52 -34.20
N TRP A 142 -16.82 8.08 -34.97
CA TRP A 142 -16.75 8.30 -36.41
C TRP A 142 -17.92 7.65 -37.15
N TRP A 143 -18.20 6.38 -36.89
CA TRP A 143 -19.32 5.64 -37.50
C TRP A 143 -20.66 6.32 -37.24
N LYS A 144 -20.89 6.76 -36.00
CA LYS A 144 -22.10 7.50 -35.63
C LYS A 144 -22.22 8.81 -36.40
N ARG A 145 -21.14 9.57 -36.57
CA ARG A 145 -21.15 10.81 -37.37
C ARG A 145 -21.42 10.52 -38.85
N PHE A 146 -20.79 9.49 -39.40
CA PHE A 146 -20.97 9.06 -40.78
C PHE A 146 -22.43 8.68 -41.07
N ARG A 147 -23.03 7.80 -40.25
CA ARG A 147 -24.43 7.34 -40.44
C ARG A 147 -25.47 8.44 -40.25
N TRP A 148 -25.23 9.37 -39.31
CA TRP A 148 -26.17 10.46 -39.03
C TRP A 148 -25.97 11.69 -39.93
N MET A 149 -24.99 11.66 -40.84
CA MET A 149 -24.66 12.80 -41.68
C MET A 149 -25.87 13.28 -42.51
N SER A 150 -26.58 12.36 -43.16
CA SER A 150 -27.75 12.66 -44.00
C SER A 150 -28.89 13.34 -43.24
N TYR A 151 -29.16 12.91 -42.00
CA TYR A 151 -30.19 13.54 -41.16
C TYR A 151 -29.76 14.92 -40.65
N LYS A 152 -28.46 15.12 -40.42
CA LYS A 152 -27.93 16.39 -39.92
C LYS A 152 -27.75 17.44 -41.00
N SER A 153 -27.52 17.05 -42.25
CA SER A 153 -27.35 17.97 -43.39
C SER A 153 -28.64 18.21 -44.19
N ARG A 154 -29.76 17.55 -43.84
CA ARG A 154 -31.04 17.72 -44.55
C ARG A 154 -31.54 19.17 -44.44
N ARG A 155 -32.06 19.70 -45.54
CA ARG A 155 -32.81 20.97 -45.57
C ARG A 155 -34.31 20.65 -45.62
N LEU A 156 -35.09 21.34 -44.80
CA LEU A 156 -36.54 21.16 -44.75
C LEU A 156 -37.20 22.37 -45.40
N ILE A 157 -38.10 22.12 -46.35
CA ILE A 157 -38.95 23.15 -46.95
C ILE A 157 -40.37 22.87 -46.47
N PHE A 158 -40.98 23.83 -45.78
CA PHE A 158 -42.36 23.73 -45.32
C PHE A 158 -43.25 24.51 -46.28
N THR A 159 -44.05 23.80 -47.07
CA THR A 159 -45.08 24.38 -47.93
C THR A 159 -46.43 24.32 -47.23
N LYS A 160 -47.22 25.38 -47.40
CA LYS A 160 -48.51 25.57 -46.74
C LYS A 160 -49.60 24.67 -47.34
#